data_AF-A0A2D5R462-F1
#
_entry.id   AF-A0A2D5R462-F1
#
_cell.length_a   1.000
_cell.length_b   1.000
_cell.length_c   1.000
_cell.angle_alpha   90.00
_cell.angle_beta   90.00
_cell.angle_gamma   90.00
#
_symmetry.space_group_name_H-M   'P 1'
#
loop_
_entity.id
_entity.type
_entity.pdbx_description
1 polymer ?
#
loop_
_entity_poly.entity_id
_entity_poly.type
_entity_poly.pdbx_seq_one_letter_code
_entity_poly.pdbx_strand_id
1 'polypeptide(L)'
;MAKAKTKKPSAKGGLGKWFGEDWRDVKTGKACGRKSAKGKSKRPYPACRPKKVASKITKSEASKKTSSKRVKWSTTASGKRRKKAKKP
;
A
#
# COMPACT_ATOMS: atom_id res chain seq x y z
N MET A 1 -34.96 16.79 16.22
CA MET A 1 -34.25 15.78 15.41
C MET A 1 -32.80 15.70 15.88
N ALA A 2 -32.45 14.70 16.71
CA ALA A 2 -31.08 14.53 17.20
C ALA A 2 -30.18 14.01 16.07
N LYS A 3 -29.20 14.83 15.65
CA LYS A 3 -28.16 14.45 14.68
C LYS A 3 -27.43 13.21 15.21
N ALA A 4 -27.61 12.07 14.55
CA ALA A 4 -26.84 10.86 14.80
C ALA A 4 -25.34 11.19 14.63
N LYS A 5 -24.60 11.21 15.74
CA LYS A 5 -23.15 11.38 15.72
C LYS A 5 -22.56 10.15 15.03
N THR A 6 -22.13 10.32 13.77
CA THR A 6 -21.34 9.32 13.03
C THR A 6 -20.21 8.84 13.94
N LYS A 7 -20.32 7.61 14.44
CA LYS A 7 -19.25 6.95 15.21
C LYS A 7 -18.04 6.87 14.28
N LYS A 8 -17.00 7.68 14.54
CA LYS A 8 -15.68 7.52 13.92
C LYS A 8 -15.33 6.04 14.00
N PRO A 9 -14.94 5.37 12.90
CA PRO A 9 -14.57 3.96 12.96
C PRO A 9 -13.44 3.83 13.95
N SER A 10 -13.72 3.20 15.10
CA SER A 10 -12.73 3.02 16.14
C SER A 10 -11.56 2.25 15.54
N ALA A 11 -10.33 2.70 15.78
CA ALA A 11 -9.12 2.04 15.28
C ALA A 11 -8.94 0.60 15.84
N LYS A 12 -9.86 0.11 16.68
CA LYS A 12 -9.82 -1.16 17.39
C LYS A 12 -10.28 -2.37 16.55
N GLY A 13 -10.76 -2.21 15.32
CA GLY A 13 -11.13 -3.36 14.48
C GLY A 13 -11.44 -3.07 13.00
N GLY A 14 -11.41 -4.12 12.18
CA GLY A 14 -11.82 -4.08 10.76
C GLY A 14 -10.97 -3.17 9.87
N LEU A 15 -11.63 -2.39 8.99
CA LEU A 15 -10.99 -1.40 8.12
C LEU A 15 -10.25 -0.30 8.92
N GLY A 16 -10.64 -0.04 10.17
CA GLY A 16 -9.95 0.90 11.06
C GLY A 16 -8.48 0.53 11.30
N LYS A 17 -8.17 -0.78 11.33
CA LYS A 17 -6.80 -1.28 11.39
C LYS A 17 -6.02 -0.96 10.11
N TRP A 18 -6.67 -1.01 8.96
CA TRP A 18 -6.06 -0.67 7.67
C TRP A 18 -5.80 0.83 7.55
N PHE A 19 -6.74 1.67 8.00
CA PHE A 19 -6.54 3.12 7.98
C PHE A 19 -5.57 3.63 9.06
N GLY A 20 -5.41 2.90 10.17
CA GLY A 20 -4.43 3.19 11.22
C GLY A 20 -3.00 2.73 10.91
N GLU A 21 -2.79 1.91 9.88
CA GLU A 21 -1.46 1.51 9.44
C GLU A 21 -0.80 2.61 8.58
N ASP A 22 0.52 2.81 8.74
CA ASP A 22 1.28 3.76 7.90
C ASP A 22 1.44 3.16 6.50
N TRP A 23 0.66 3.65 5.53
CA TRP A 23 0.74 3.23 4.14
C TRP A 23 1.78 4.07 3.39
N ARG A 24 2.79 3.38 2.84
CA ARG A 24 3.86 4.00 2.06
C ARG A 24 3.92 3.44 0.65
N ASP A 25 4.38 4.29 -0.25
CA ASP A 25 4.71 3.87 -1.60
C ASP A 25 5.99 3.03 -1.58
N VAL A 26 5.96 1.85 -2.17
CA VAL A 26 7.10 0.91 -2.17
C VAL A 26 8.32 1.45 -2.92
N LYS A 27 8.11 2.33 -3.92
CA LYS A 27 9.20 2.88 -4.74
C LYS A 27 9.89 4.06 -4.05
N THR A 28 9.13 4.93 -3.40
CA THR A 28 9.62 6.20 -2.87
C THR A 28 9.66 6.28 -1.35
N GLY A 29 9.01 5.34 -0.63
CA GLY A 29 8.92 5.35 0.83
C GLY A 29 8.07 6.51 1.42
N LYS A 30 7.46 7.34 0.56
CA LYS A 30 6.61 8.46 1.00
C LYS A 30 5.18 7.99 1.28
N ALA A 31 4.40 8.82 1.97
CA ALA A 31 2.98 8.57 2.24
C ALA A 31 2.25 8.16 0.95
N CYS A 32 1.50 7.06 1.01
CA CYS A 32 0.83 6.52 -0.15
C CYS A 32 -0.57 7.09 -0.31
N GLY A 33 -0.88 7.51 -1.52
CA GLY A 33 -2.20 7.99 -1.87
C GLY A 33 -2.19 8.65 -3.23
N ARG A 34 -3.26 8.43 -3.99
CA ARG A 34 -3.46 9.12 -5.27
C ARG A 34 -3.79 10.60 -5.09
N LYS A 35 -4.19 11.03 -3.88
CA LYS A 35 -4.45 12.45 -3.56
C LYS A 35 -3.18 13.30 -3.69
N SER A 36 -2.01 12.76 -3.31
CA SER A 36 -0.72 13.42 -3.55
C SER A 36 -0.30 13.43 -5.03
N ALA A 37 -1.08 12.80 -5.92
CA ALA A 37 -0.92 12.85 -7.36
C ALA A 37 -1.91 13.79 -8.06
N LYS A 38 -2.81 14.46 -7.31
CA LYS A 38 -3.74 15.46 -7.87
C LYS A 38 -2.96 16.75 -8.15
N GLY A 39 -2.73 17.05 -9.43
CA GLY A 39 -2.23 18.34 -9.90
C GLY A 39 -0.70 18.49 -9.99
N LYS A 40 -0.06 17.87 -10.99
CA LYS A 40 1.37 18.06 -11.39
C LYS A 40 2.42 17.12 -10.78
N SER A 41 2.03 16.10 -10.02
CA SER A 41 3.02 15.13 -9.52
C SER A 41 3.56 14.26 -10.65
N LYS A 42 4.86 14.39 -10.98
CA LYS A 42 5.64 13.47 -11.83
C LYS A 42 5.78 12.05 -11.23
N ARG A 43 5.02 11.74 -10.17
CA ARG A 43 5.13 10.47 -9.44
C ARG A 43 4.47 9.37 -10.29
N PRO A 44 5.23 8.34 -10.70
CA PRO A 44 4.69 7.19 -11.42
C PRO A 44 3.67 6.45 -10.54
N TYR A 45 2.89 5.55 -11.15
CA TYR A 45 1.81 4.80 -10.51
C TYR A 45 2.24 4.19 -9.16
N PRO A 46 1.79 4.75 -8.02
CA PRO A 46 2.31 4.33 -6.73
C PRO A 46 1.88 2.90 -6.42
N ALA A 47 2.72 2.20 -5.66
CA ALA A 47 2.43 0.89 -5.13
C ALA A 47 2.23 1.03 -3.62
N CYS A 48 0.98 1.21 -3.19
CA CYS A 48 0.66 1.35 -1.77
C CYS A 48 0.75 0.03 -1.04
N ARG A 49 1.56 0.01 0.02
CA ARG A 49 1.65 -1.08 0.99
C ARG A 49 1.84 -0.53 2.40
N PRO A 50 1.53 -1.31 3.45
CA PRO A 50 1.92 -0.95 4.82
C PRO A 50 3.43 -0.81 4.93
N LYS A 51 3.94 0.12 5.75
CA LYS A 51 5.37 0.37 5.95
C LYS A 51 6.18 -0.90 6.20
N LYS A 52 5.67 -1.78 7.08
CA LYS A 52 6.30 -3.08 7.40
C LYS A 52 6.50 -3.98 6.17
N VAL A 53 5.62 -3.87 5.19
CA VAL A 53 5.68 -4.65 3.94
C VAL A 53 6.54 -3.92 2.91
N ALA A 54 6.40 -2.59 2.81
CA ALA A 54 7.20 -1.78 1.91
C ALA A 54 8.70 -1.89 2.20
N SER A 55 9.11 -1.90 3.48
CA SER A 55 10.51 -2.10 3.90
C SER A 55 11.08 -3.47 3.53
N LYS A 56 10.24 -4.50 3.35
CA LYS A 56 10.68 -5.85 2.93
C LYS A 56 10.84 -5.99 1.43
N ILE A 57 10.32 -5.04 0.65
CA ILE A 57 10.43 -5.05 -0.80
C ILE A 57 11.69 -4.29 -1.20
N THR A 58 12.49 -4.88 -2.07
CA THR A 58 13.72 -4.24 -2.56
C THR A 58 13.40 -3.14 -3.57
N LYS A 59 14.27 -2.13 -3.68
CA LYS A 59 14.16 -1.06 -4.69
C LYS A 59 14.07 -1.63 -6.11
N SER A 60 14.76 -2.73 -6.40
CA SER A 60 14.75 -3.41 -7.70
C SER A 60 13.37 -3.99 -8.04
N GLU A 61 12.66 -4.57 -7.07
CA GLU A 61 11.27 -5.01 -7.24
C GLU A 61 10.31 -3.81 -7.39
N ALA A 62 10.57 -2.73 -6.64
CA ALA A 62 9.78 -1.51 -6.73
C ALA A 62 9.85 -0.84 -8.10
N SER A 63 11.03 -0.88 -8.74
CA SER A 63 11.25 -0.33 -10.08
C SER A 63 10.47 -1.05 -11.18
N LYS A 64 10.08 -2.31 -10.98
CA LYS A 64 9.23 -3.07 -11.94
C LYS A 64 7.83 -2.46 -12.09
N LYS A 65 7.38 -1.66 -11.12
CA LYS A 65 6.11 -0.94 -11.20
C LYS A 65 6.30 0.35 -11.99
N THR A 66 6.13 0.25 -13.30
CA THR A 66 6.23 1.37 -14.25
C THR A 66 4.86 1.85 -14.74
N SER A 67 3.86 0.96 -14.80
CA SER A 67 2.54 1.25 -15.36
C SER A 67 1.40 0.82 -14.43
N SER A 68 0.15 1.08 -14.85
CA SER A 68 -1.08 0.61 -14.19
C SER A 68 -1.15 -0.91 -14.02
N LYS A 69 -0.35 -1.67 -14.80
CA LYS A 69 -0.36 -3.13 -14.77
C LYS A 69 0.06 -3.66 -13.40
N ARG A 70 -0.57 -4.78 -13.01
CA ARG A 70 -0.26 -5.46 -11.75
C ARG A 70 1.11 -6.11 -11.84
N VAL A 71 2.00 -5.77 -10.91
CA VAL A 71 3.29 -6.45 -10.76
C VAL A 71 3.16 -7.61 -9.78
N LYS A 72 3.79 -8.75 -10.11
CA LYS A 72 3.86 -9.90 -9.20
C LYS A 72 4.97 -9.68 -8.17
N TRP A 73 4.61 -9.03 -7.07
CA TRP A 73 5.51 -8.81 -5.93
C TRP A 73 5.93 -10.13 -5.28
N SER A 74 7.19 -10.21 -4.83
CA SER A 74 7.67 -11.27 -3.94
C SER A 74 6.93 -11.31 -2.60
N THR A 75 6.47 -10.16 -2.10
CA THR A 75 5.74 -10.05 -0.82
C THR A 75 4.27 -9.68 -1.03
N THR A 76 3.36 -10.40 -0.38
CA THR A 76 1.91 -10.16 -0.42
C THR A 76 1.54 -8.88 0.33
N ALA A 77 0.31 -8.39 0.13
CA ALA A 77 -0.18 -7.18 0.81
C ALA A 77 -0.17 -7.35 2.34
N SER A 78 -0.37 -8.56 2.82
CA SER A 78 -0.31 -8.94 4.23
C SER A 78 1.11 -9.20 4.76
N GLY A 79 2.16 -8.99 3.94
CA GLY A 79 3.55 -9.13 4.37
C GLY A 79 4.13 -10.54 4.33
N LYS A 80 3.38 -11.55 3.84
CA LYS A 80 3.90 -12.91 3.64
C LYS A 80 4.74 -12.96 2.36
N ARG A 81 5.93 -13.54 2.40
CA ARG A 81 6.71 -13.83 1.18
C ARG A 81 5.99 -14.93 0.40
N ARG A 82 5.75 -14.72 -0.89
CA ARG A 82 5.26 -15.77 -1.77
C ARG A 82 6.36 -16.81 -1.91
N LYS A 83 6.07 -18.06 -1.52
CA LYS A 83 6.93 -19.18 -1.87
C LYS A 83 6.94 -19.27 -3.40
N LYS A 84 8.14 -19.37 -4.01
CA LYS A 84 8.21 -19.74 -5.42
C LYS A 84 7.52 -21.10 -5.53
N ALA A 85 6.58 -21.25 -6.46
CA ALA A 85 6.09 -22.57 -6.81
C ALA A 85 7.34 -23.40 -7.17
N LYS A 86 7.54 -24.54 -6.49
CA LYS A 86 8.52 -25.54 -6.93
C LYS A 86 8.13 -25.81 -8.39
N LYS A 87 9.03 -25.48 -9.32
CA LYS A 87 8.83 -25.79 -10.74
C LYS A 87 8.63 -27.32 -10.78
N PRO A 88 7.57 -27.85 -11.41
CA PRO A 88 7.42 -29.29 -11.57
C PRO A 88 8.64 -29.87 -12.30
#